data_AF-A0A7W9DNT3-F1
#
_entry.id   AF-A0A7W9DNT3-F1
#
_cell.length_a   1.000
_cell.length_b   1.000
_cell.length_c   1.000
_cell.angle_alpha   90.00
_cell.angle_beta   90.00
_cell.angle_gamma   90.00
#
_symmetry.space_group_name_H-M   'P 1'
#
loop_
_entity.id
_entity.type
_entity.pdbx_description
1 polymer ?
#
loop_
_entity_poly.entity_id
_entity_poly.type
_entity_poly.pdbx_seq_one_letter_code
_entity_poly.pdbx_strand_id
1 'polypeptide(L)'
;MRRARLSYRDRTEAARMGRRDGRRSIPPIPGSGEAVATAYSRQLEHRAHRASKQIQVRLRREGVKHVMLVHGLAETLLVNHRLRGEVGEGDAARFLRALTRWTATVEQGRRRAQAAADHANQLLHWYWTHVMQEHPAAAKAVRSLPVPVAIVPDPIWDKPDVLLFLRVHADDELGTARMIRVITRALELTAGCDDRGPSGEPT
;
A
#
# COMPACT_ATOMS: atom_id res chain seq x y z
N MET A 1 21.01 37.70 -8.14
CA MET A 1 20.11 37.64 -6.96
C MET A 1 20.68 36.70 -5.90
N ARG A 2 21.14 37.21 -4.76
CA ARG A 2 21.64 36.38 -3.64
C ARG A 2 20.45 35.83 -2.84
N ARG A 3 20.31 34.51 -2.76
CA ARG A 3 19.31 33.86 -1.90
C ARG A 3 19.72 34.03 -0.43
N ALA A 4 18.93 34.77 0.35
CA ALA A 4 19.12 34.87 1.79
C ALA A 4 18.97 33.48 2.43
N ARG A 5 19.95 33.07 3.24
CA ARG A 5 19.88 31.83 4.03
C ARG A 5 19.26 32.15 5.40
N LEU A 6 18.21 31.41 5.75
CA LEU A 6 17.57 31.50 7.07
C LEU A 6 18.54 31.19 8.21
N SER A 7 18.37 31.88 9.34
CA SER A 7 19.18 31.67 10.54
C SER A 7 18.94 30.26 11.12
N TYR A 8 19.80 29.84 12.05
CA TYR A 8 19.68 28.53 12.70
C TYR A 8 18.42 28.42 13.58
N ARG A 9 18.04 29.53 14.23
CA ARG A 9 16.86 29.62 15.11
C ARG A 9 15.56 29.50 14.31
N ASP A 10 15.48 30.18 13.16
CA ASP A 10 14.32 30.08 12.27
C ASP A 10 14.14 28.66 11.69
N ARG A 11 15.24 27.94 11.48
CA ARG A 11 15.22 26.55 11.01
C ARG A 11 14.68 25.57 12.06
N THR A 12 14.99 25.80 13.33
CA THR A 12 14.56 24.93 14.44
C THR A 12 13.11 25.21 14.82
N GLU A 13 12.68 26.47 14.80
CA GLU A 13 11.30 26.85 15.03
C GLU A 13 10.37 26.39 13.89
N ALA A 14 10.83 26.49 12.64
CA ALA A 14 10.12 25.93 11.49
C ALA A 14 10.02 24.39 11.53
N ALA A 15 11.05 23.70 12.06
CA ALA A 15 10.98 22.25 12.27
C ALA A 15 9.99 21.89 13.39
N ARG A 16 9.96 22.67 14.48
CA ARG A 16 9.07 22.47 15.62
C ARG A 16 7.59 22.73 15.28
N MET A 17 7.30 23.64 14.35
CA MET A 17 5.95 23.91 13.85
C MET A 17 5.54 23.05 12.64
N GLY A 18 6.30 22.01 12.26
CA GLY A 18 6.00 21.19 11.08
C GLY A 18 6.13 21.94 9.73
N ARG A 19 6.68 23.16 9.74
CA ARG A 19 6.84 24.04 8.57
C ARG A 19 8.07 23.74 7.71
N ARG A 20 8.81 22.65 7.98
CA ARG A 20 10.00 22.32 7.18
C ARG A 20 9.66 21.94 5.74
N ASP A 21 8.45 21.44 5.48
CA ASP A 21 8.01 21.06 4.12
C ASP A 21 6.88 21.93 3.55
N GLY A 22 6.11 22.64 4.37
CA GLY A 22 4.92 23.37 3.93
C GLY A 22 5.19 24.57 3.00
N ARG A 23 6.34 25.27 3.12
CA ARG A 23 6.63 26.46 2.29
C ARG A 23 7.62 26.22 1.15
N ARG A 24 8.37 25.11 1.19
CA ARG A 24 9.32 24.73 0.13
C ARG A 24 8.70 23.85 -0.95
N SER A 25 7.52 23.30 -0.70
CA SER A 25 6.81 22.44 -1.64
C SER A 25 5.56 23.07 -2.25
N ILE A 26 5.19 24.29 -1.83
CA ILE A 26 4.16 25.10 -2.49
C ILE A 26 4.85 25.88 -3.62
N PRO A 27 4.63 25.52 -4.90
CA PRO A 27 5.16 26.30 -6.01
C PRO A 27 4.59 27.73 -5.97
N PRO A 28 5.37 28.74 -6.42
CA PRO A 28 4.86 30.11 -6.53
C PRO A 28 3.62 30.13 -7.41
N ILE A 29 2.57 30.82 -6.95
CA ILE A 29 1.26 30.92 -7.63
C ILE A 29 1.44 31.89 -8.82
N PRO A 30 1.34 31.44 -10.09
CA PRO A 30 1.47 32.31 -11.25
C PRO A 30 0.17 33.07 -11.51
N GLY A 31 0.25 34.17 -12.25
CA GLY A 31 -0.86 35.11 -12.49
C GLY A 31 -2.11 34.56 -13.20
N SER A 32 -2.12 33.29 -13.64
CA SER A 32 -3.32 32.59 -14.08
C SER A 32 -3.54 31.29 -13.26
N GLY A 33 -4.57 31.30 -12.42
CA GLY A 33 -4.78 30.29 -11.37
C GLY A 33 -5.16 28.88 -11.83
N GLU A 34 -5.79 28.71 -12.99
CA GLU A 34 -6.35 27.41 -13.43
C GLU A 34 -5.29 26.41 -13.96
N ALA A 35 -4.37 26.87 -14.81
CA ALA A 35 -3.38 26.00 -15.46
C ALA A 35 -2.37 25.43 -14.45
N VAL A 36 -2.10 26.16 -13.36
CA VAL A 36 -1.03 25.84 -12.41
C VAL A 36 -1.52 25.01 -11.25
N ALA A 37 -2.75 25.27 -10.78
CA ALA A 37 -3.44 24.39 -9.84
C ALA A 37 -3.52 22.94 -10.37
N THR A 38 -3.79 22.81 -11.68
CA THR A 38 -3.82 21.52 -12.39
C THR A 38 -2.43 20.87 -12.52
N ALA A 39 -1.37 21.68 -12.66
CA ALA A 39 0.00 21.17 -12.75
C ALA A 39 0.53 20.68 -11.38
N TYR A 40 0.20 21.38 -10.29
CA TYR A 40 0.60 20.98 -8.95
C TYR A 40 -0.13 19.73 -8.46
N SER A 41 -1.45 19.64 -8.67
CA SER A 41 -2.22 18.44 -8.34
C SER A 41 -1.69 17.21 -9.07
N ARG A 42 -1.44 17.32 -10.39
CA ARG A 42 -0.79 16.26 -11.17
C ARG A 42 0.60 15.91 -10.64
N GLN A 43 1.39 16.89 -10.20
CA GLN A 43 2.72 16.61 -9.63
C GLN A 43 2.62 15.78 -8.35
N LEU A 44 1.68 16.11 -7.46
CA LEU A 44 1.43 15.38 -6.22
C LEU A 44 0.91 13.97 -6.51
N GLU A 45 -0.01 13.82 -7.47
CA GLU A 45 -0.50 12.52 -7.95
C GLU A 45 0.65 11.64 -8.46
N HIS A 46 1.51 12.18 -9.33
CA HIS A 46 2.69 11.44 -9.81
C HIS A 46 3.67 11.08 -8.70
N ARG A 47 3.77 11.87 -7.62
CA ARG A 47 4.63 11.53 -6.47
C ARG A 47 4.02 10.39 -5.66
N ALA A 48 2.74 10.46 -5.35
CA ALA A 48 2.02 9.40 -4.63
C ALA A 48 2.06 8.08 -5.43
N HIS A 49 1.80 8.13 -6.73
CA HIS A 49 1.87 6.95 -7.61
C HIS A 49 3.28 6.37 -7.68
N ARG A 50 4.32 7.20 -7.77
CA ARG A 50 5.72 6.73 -7.73
C ARG A 50 6.08 6.06 -6.40
N ALA A 51 5.63 6.63 -5.28
CA ALA A 51 5.85 6.02 -3.96
C ALA A 51 5.16 4.65 -3.86
N SER A 52 3.89 4.58 -4.28
CA SER A 52 3.14 3.32 -4.39
C SER A 52 3.89 2.29 -5.25
N LYS A 53 4.37 2.68 -6.43
CA LYS A 53 5.12 1.82 -7.34
C LYS A 53 6.44 1.33 -6.74
N GLN A 54 7.15 2.17 -5.99
CA GLN A 54 8.38 1.75 -5.29
C GLN A 54 8.10 0.68 -4.24
N ILE A 55 7.00 0.82 -3.49
CA ILE A 55 6.57 -0.21 -2.52
C ILE A 55 6.24 -1.51 -3.26
N GLN A 56 5.50 -1.45 -4.37
CA GLN A 56 5.20 -2.63 -5.19
C GLN A 56 6.47 -3.32 -5.69
N VAL A 57 7.44 -2.57 -6.23
CA VAL A 57 8.73 -3.12 -6.71
C VAL A 57 9.49 -3.78 -5.56
N ARG A 58 9.50 -3.17 -4.38
CA ARG A 58 10.13 -3.74 -3.19
C ARG A 58 9.45 -5.05 -2.77
N LEU A 59 8.11 -5.05 -2.68
CA LEU A 59 7.33 -6.26 -2.38
C LEU A 59 7.60 -7.36 -3.41
N ARG A 60 7.74 -7.02 -4.69
CA ARG A 60 8.12 -8.00 -5.72
C ARG A 60 9.49 -8.62 -5.43
N ARG A 61 10.50 -7.80 -5.18
CA ARG A 61 11.88 -8.26 -4.94
C ARG A 61 12.01 -9.09 -3.68
N GLU A 62 11.41 -8.66 -2.58
CA GLU A 62 11.50 -9.33 -1.27
C GLU A 62 10.49 -10.49 -1.15
N GLY A 63 9.41 -10.43 -1.92
CA GLY A 63 8.27 -11.33 -1.83
C GLY A 63 8.48 -12.67 -2.51
N VAL A 64 9.26 -12.75 -3.61
CA VAL A 64 9.49 -14.02 -4.33
C VAL A 64 9.89 -15.17 -3.40
N LYS A 65 10.80 -14.92 -2.45
CA LYS A 65 11.26 -15.96 -1.50
C LYS A 65 10.14 -16.40 -0.54
N HIS A 66 9.36 -15.46 -0.05
CA HIS A 66 8.24 -15.74 0.84
C HIS A 66 7.11 -16.47 0.11
N VAL A 67 6.86 -16.08 -1.14
CA VAL A 67 5.88 -16.70 -2.02
C VAL A 67 6.22 -18.16 -2.26
N MET A 68 7.47 -18.43 -2.67
CA MET A 68 7.95 -19.79 -2.88
C MET A 68 7.95 -20.64 -1.61
N LEU A 69 8.28 -20.03 -0.45
CA LEU A 69 8.21 -20.72 0.84
C LEU A 69 6.76 -21.13 1.18
N VAL A 70 5.81 -20.21 1.08
CA VAL A 70 4.39 -20.48 1.35
C VAL A 70 3.85 -21.55 0.40
N HIS A 71 4.18 -21.46 -0.89
CA HIS A 71 3.78 -22.46 -1.87
C HIS A 71 4.38 -23.85 -1.56
N GLY A 72 5.69 -23.94 -1.28
CA GLY A 72 6.34 -25.21 -0.94
C GLY A 72 5.79 -25.84 0.34
N LEU A 73 5.45 -25.03 1.35
CA LEU A 73 4.80 -25.51 2.57
C LEU A 73 3.37 -26.01 2.29
N ALA A 74 2.62 -25.32 1.43
CA ALA A 74 1.31 -25.77 0.99
C ALA A 74 1.38 -27.10 0.22
N GLU A 75 2.32 -27.25 -0.71
CA GLU A 75 2.53 -28.51 -1.43
C GLU A 75 2.90 -29.65 -0.48
N THR A 76 3.79 -29.39 0.49
CA THR A 76 4.19 -30.37 1.50
C THR A 76 2.98 -30.83 2.33
N LEU A 77 2.15 -29.89 2.78
CA LEU A 77 0.93 -30.18 3.52
C LEU A 77 -0.04 -31.03 2.71
N LEU A 78 -0.25 -30.71 1.43
CA LEU A 78 -1.12 -31.47 0.54
C LEU A 78 -0.60 -32.89 0.28
N VAL A 79 0.70 -33.05 0.07
CA VAL A 79 1.33 -34.37 -0.11
C VAL A 79 1.21 -35.21 1.16
N ASN A 80 1.53 -34.64 2.31
CA ASN A 80 1.44 -35.35 3.59
C ASN A 80 0.00 -35.75 3.91
N HIS A 81 -0.97 -34.87 3.66
CA HIS A 81 -2.39 -35.20 3.80
C HIS A 81 -2.82 -36.34 2.86
N ARG A 82 -2.37 -36.34 1.60
CA ARG A 82 -2.67 -37.44 0.66
C ARG A 82 -2.09 -38.78 1.10
N LEU A 83 -0.89 -38.78 1.70
CA LEU A 83 -0.22 -40.00 2.13
C LEU A 83 -0.76 -40.56 3.45
N ARG A 84 -1.15 -39.67 4.38
CA ARG A 84 -1.54 -40.06 5.76
C ARG A 84 -3.05 -40.00 6.00
N GLY A 85 -3.82 -39.36 5.13
CA GLY A 85 -5.25 -39.12 5.33
C GLY A 85 -5.58 -38.00 6.32
N GLU A 86 -4.58 -37.42 6.98
CA GLU A 86 -4.75 -36.40 8.03
C GLU A 86 -3.78 -35.23 7.83
N VAL A 87 -4.17 -34.04 8.31
CA VAL A 87 -3.33 -32.84 8.29
C VAL A 87 -2.44 -32.86 9.53
N GLY A 88 -1.12 -32.98 9.34
CA GLY A 88 -0.18 -32.86 10.45
C GLY A 88 -0.18 -31.43 11.02
N GLU A 89 -0.48 -31.28 12.31
CA GLU A 89 -0.55 -29.98 12.99
C GLU A 89 0.72 -29.13 12.79
N GLY A 90 1.90 -29.77 12.83
CA GLY A 90 3.18 -29.09 12.64
C GLY A 90 3.34 -28.48 11.24
N ASP A 91 2.86 -29.17 10.20
CA ASP A 91 2.93 -28.68 8.82
C ASP A 91 1.90 -27.57 8.58
N ALA A 92 0.69 -27.73 9.11
CA ALA A 92 -0.34 -26.70 9.12
C ALA A 92 0.15 -25.42 9.80
N ALA A 93 0.73 -25.53 11.00
CA ALA A 93 1.25 -24.39 11.74
C ALA A 93 2.41 -23.69 11.00
N ARG A 94 3.31 -24.43 10.32
CA ARG A 94 4.37 -23.82 9.50
C ARG A 94 3.79 -23.06 8.31
N PHE A 95 2.84 -23.67 7.59
CA PHE A 95 2.16 -23.04 6.46
C PHE A 95 1.43 -21.74 6.88
N LEU A 96 0.60 -21.81 7.92
CA LEU A 96 -0.16 -20.66 8.43
C LEU A 96 0.75 -19.54 8.94
N ARG A 97 1.86 -19.87 9.63
CA ARG A 97 2.85 -18.86 10.06
C ARG A 97 3.51 -18.16 8.88
N ALA A 98 3.90 -18.92 7.85
CA ALA A 98 4.51 -18.34 6.65
C ALA A 98 3.52 -17.44 5.91
N LEU A 99 2.26 -17.87 5.77
CA LEU A 99 1.20 -17.09 5.14
C LEU A 99 0.90 -15.80 5.92
N THR A 100 0.76 -15.88 7.24
CA THR A 100 0.50 -14.73 8.12
C THR A 100 1.62 -13.70 8.06
N ARG A 101 2.88 -14.16 7.99
CA ARG A 101 4.03 -13.27 7.82
C ARG A 101 3.98 -12.53 6.48
N TRP A 102 3.57 -13.22 5.41
CA TRP A 102 3.39 -12.60 4.11
C TRP A 102 2.27 -11.55 4.12
N THR A 103 1.07 -11.89 4.62
CA THR A 103 -0.07 -10.97 4.64
C THR A 103 0.25 -9.72 5.46
N ALA A 104 0.92 -9.86 6.61
CA ALA A 104 1.39 -8.73 7.39
C ALA A 104 2.35 -7.79 6.61
N THR A 105 3.19 -8.37 5.74
CA THR A 105 4.12 -7.60 4.91
C THR A 105 3.38 -6.83 3.80
N VAL A 106 2.40 -7.46 3.16
CA VAL A 106 1.55 -6.82 2.15
C VAL A 106 0.71 -5.71 2.77
N GLU A 107 0.11 -5.96 3.93
CA GLU A 107 -0.68 -4.99 4.68
C GLU A 107 0.14 -3.77 5.10
N GLN A 108 1.38 -3.98 5.56
CA GLN A 108 2.30 -2.87 5.80
C GLN A 108 2.58 -2.05 4.54
N GLY A 109 2.70 -2.71 3.38
CA GLY A 109 2.81 -2.06 2.07
C GLY A 109 1.58 -1.21 1.74
N ARG A 110 0.38 -1.77 1.92
CA ARG A 110 -0.92 -1.10 1.71
C ARG A 110 -1.02 0.17 2.56
N ARG A 111 -0.71 0.09 3.86
CA ARG A 111 -0.71 1.25 4.76
C ARG A 111 0.29 2.33 4.35
N ARG A 112 1.47 1.95 3.87
CA ARG A 112 2.47 2.91 3.37
C ARG A 112 2.02 3.60 2.08
N ALA A 113 1.35 2.87 1.19
CA ALA A 113 0.78 3.45 -0.03
C ALA A 113 -0.37 4.41 0.29
N GLN A 114 -1.24 4.04 1.22
CA GLN A 114 -2.30 4.92 1.75
C GLN A 114 -1.72 6.18 2.37
N ALA A 115 -0.73 6.05 3.26
CA ALA A 115 -0.10 7.20 3.90
C ALA A 115 0.55 8.16 2.89
N ALA A 116 1.11 7.65 1.77
CA ALA A 116 1.64 8.49 0.71
C ALA A 116 0.55 9.27 -0.04
N ALA A 117 -0.61 8.65 -0.28
CA ALA A 117 -1.78 9.30 -0.87
C ALA A 117 -2.38 10.34 0.09
N ASP A 118 -2.54 10.00 1.38
CA ASP A 118 -3.04 10.90 2.41
C ASP A 118 -2.14 12.13 2.58
N HIS A 119 -0.81 11.93 2.59
CA HIS A 119 0.14 13.03 2.65
C HIS A 119 0.02 13.95 1.42
N ALA A 120 -0.16 13.39 0.23
CA ALA A 120 -0.38 14.18 -0.98
C ALA A 120 -1.70 14.97 -0.90
N ASN A 121 -2.77 14.37 -0.37
CA ASN A 121 -4.05 15.05 -0.15
C ASN A 121 -3.93 16.17 0.90
N GLN A 122 -3.16 15.98 1.97
CA GLN A 122 -2.87 17.03 2.95
C GLN A 122 -2.13 18.22 2.33
N LEU A 123 -1.11 17.96 1.51
CA LEU A 123 -0.38 19.02 0.79
C LEU A 123 -1.29 19.76 -0.19
N LEU A 124 -2.16 19.04 -0.90
CA LEU A 124 -3.13 19.62 -1.82
C LEU A 124 -4.15 20.50 -1.07
N HIS A 125 -4.62 20.05 0.09
CA HIS A 125 -5.49 20.83 0.96
C HIS A 125 -4.81 22.13 1.41
N TRP A 126 -3.59 22.06 1.97
CA TRP A 126 -2.85 23.25 2.41
C TRP A 126 -2.58 24.23 1.26
N TYR A 127 -2.21 23.72 0.08
CA TYR A 127 -2.03 24.55 -1.11
C TYR A 127 -3.30 25.33 -1.43
N TRP A 128 -4.45 24.66 -1.48
CA TRP A 128 -5.71 25.32 -1.77
C TRP A 128 -6.15 26.29 -0.69
N THR A 129 -6.00 25.95 0.59
CA THR A 129 -6.28 26.88 1.69
C THR A 129 -5.47 28.17 1.53
N HIS A 130 -4.18 28.06 1.17
CA HIS A 130 -3.30 29.21 0.97
C HIS A 130 -3.69 30.03 -0.26
N VAL A 131 -4.00 29.38 -1.40
CA VAL A 131 -4.47 30.05 -2.62
C VAL A 131 -5.76 30.84 -2.34
N MET A 132 -6.70 30.24 -1.58
CA MET A 132 -7.96 30.89 -1.22
C MET A 132 -7.76 32.10 -0.29
N GLN A 133 -6.74 32.08 0.56
CA GLN A 133 -6.41 33.19 1.47
C GLN A 133 -5.69 34.34 0.77
N GLU A 134 -4.69 34.06 -0.07
CA GLU A 134 -3.87 35.10 -0.71
C GLU A 134 -4.48 35.65 -2.00
N HIS A 135 -5.40 34.91 -2.63
CA HIS A 135 -5.98 35.29 -3.92
C HIS A 135 -7.52 35.17 -3.91
N PRO A 136 -8.24 36.11 -3.26
CA PRO A 136 -9.71 36.07 -3.18
C PRO A 136 -10.41 36.15 -4.55
N ALA A 137 -9.76 36.76 -5.55
CA ALA A 137 -10.24 36.74 -6.94
C ALA A 137 -10.15 35.33 -7.56
N ALA A 138 -9.08 34.59 -7.27
CA ALA A 138 -8.95 33.19 -7.68
C ALA A 138 -9.92 32.30 -6.90
N ALA A 139 -10.23 32.62 -5.65
CA ALA A 139 -11.21 31.88 -4.86
C ALA A 139 -12.60 31.82 -5.50
N LYS A 140 -13.02 32.86 -6.22
CA LYS A 140 -14.28 32.87 -6.97
C LYS A 140 -14.23 31.93 -8.18
N ALA A 141 -13.11 31.87 -8.89
CA ALA A 141 -12.88 30.96 -10.02
C ALA A 141 -12.69 29.50 -9.57
N VAL A 142 -12.06 29.28 -8.42
CA VAL A 142 -11.80 27.95 -7.84
C VAL A 142 -13.06 27.32 -7.26
N ARG A 143 -14.01 28.12 -6.74
CA ARG A 143 -15.33 27.62 -6.31
C ARG A 143 -16.14 26.99 -7.46
N SER A 144 -15.86 27.37 -8.71
CA SER A 144 -16.43 26.74 -9.90
C SER A 144 -15.57 25.61 -10.47
N LEU A 145 -14.35 25.40 -9.98
CA LEU A 145 -13.53 24.26 -10.36
C LEU A 145 -14.02 23.00 -9.63
N PRO A 146 -13.97 21.83 -10.27
CA PRO A 146 -14.23 20.58 -9.58
C PRO A 146 -13.26 20.47 -8.39
N VAL A 147 -13.81 20.07 -7.24
CA VAL A 147 -13.02 19.76 -6.04
C VAL A 147 -11.85 18.87 -6.46
N PRO A 148 -10.61 19.16 -6.01
CA PRO A 148 -9.47 18.36 -6.39
C PRO A 148 -9.77 16.90 -6.07
N VAL A 149 -9.77 16.05 -7.10
CA VAL A 149 -10.06 14.62 -6.94
C VAL A 149 -9.07 14.08 -5.91
N ALA A 150 -9.60 13.39 -4.90
CA ALA A 150 -8.77 12.77 -3.88
C ALA A 150 -7.75 11.86 -4.57
N ILE A 151 -6.48 12.06 -4.25
CA ILE A 151 -5.42 11.16 -4.71
C ILE A 151 -5.63 9.85 -3.95
N VAL A 152 -5.97 8.79 -4.69
CA VAL A 152 -6.18 7.44 -4.15
C VAL A 152 -4.91 6.61 -4.38
N PRO A 153 -4.59 5.64 -3.51
CA PRO A 153 -3.58 4.65 -3.83
C PRO A 153 -3.85 3.91 -5.14
N ASP A 154 -2.82 3.27 -5.68
CA ASP A 154 -2.96 2.43 -6.86
C ASP A 154 -4.03 1.33 -6.63
N PRO A 155 -5.02 1.13 -7.54
CA PRO A 155 -6.08 0.13 -7.39
C PRO A 155 -5.57 -1.31 -7.18
N ILE A 156 -4.30 -1.57 -7.45
CA ILE A 156 -3.68 -2.85 -7.11
C ILE A 156 -3.80 -3.19 -5.61
N TRP A 157 -3.83 -2.19 -4.73
CA TRP A 157 -3.88 -2.37 -3.28
C TRP A 157 -5.24 -2.86 -2.77
N ASP A 158 -6.29 -2.71 -3.58
CA ASP A 158 -7.65 -3.22 -3.29
C ASP A 158 -7.78 -4.72 -3.57
N LYS A 159 -6.78 -5.32 -4.22
CA LYS A 159 -6.78 -6.75 -4.50
C LYS A 159 -6.48 -7.56 -3.24
N PRO A 160 -7.06 -8.75 -3.09
CA PRO A 160 -6.74 -9.66 -1.99
C PRO A 160 -5.25 -10.02 -1.98
N ASP A 161 -4.72 -10.29 -0.80
CA ASP A 161 -3.28 -10.52 -0.58
C ASP A 161 -2.72 -11.66 -1.41
N VAL A 162 -3.55 -12.69 -1.70
CA VAL A 162 -3.21 -13.81 -2.59
C VAL A 162 -3.04 -13.35 -4.05
N LEU A 163 -3.77 -12.35 -4.52
CA LEU A 163 -3.57 -11.78 -5.87
C LEU A 163 -2.38 -10.81 -5.91
N LEU A 164 -2.08 -10.14 -4.79
CA LEU A 164 -0.86 -9.34 -4.62
C LEU A 164 0.40 -10.22 -4.56
N PHE A 165 0.30 -11.41 -3.96
CA PHE A 165 1.31 -12.49 -3.94
C PHE A 165 1.69 -12.96 -5.35
N LEU A 166 0.75 -12.91 -6.30
CA LEU A 166 0.88 -13.52 -7.62
C LEU A 166 1.16 -12.52 -8.75
N ARG A 167 0.75 -11.26 -8.62
CA ARG A 167 1.17 -10.19 -9.54
C ARG A 167 2.67 -9.89 -9.47
N VAL A 168 3.38 -10.45 -8.49
CA VAL A 168 4.84 -10.53 -8.47
C VAL A 168 5.40 -11.45 -9.55
N HIS A 169 4.61 -12.45 -9.97
CA HIS A 169 4.99 -13.53 -10.89
C HIS A 169 4.19 -13.50 -12.22
N ALA A 170 3.70 -12.33 -12.63
CA ALA A 170 2.75 -12.14 -13.72
C ALA A 170 3.19 -12.63 -15.11
N ASP A 171 4.44 -13.09 -15.28
CA ASP A 171 4.97 -13.58 -16.56
C ASP A 171 4.58 -15.06 -16.84
N ASP A 172 3.99 -15.77 -15.88
CA ASP A 172 3.48 -17.15 -16.04
C ASP A 172 2.07 -17.32 -15.46
N GLU A 173 1.05 -17.13 -16.30
CA GLU A 173 -0.37 -17.26 -15.92
C GLU A 173 -0.73 -18.69 -15.47
N LEU A 174 -0.10 -19.72 -16.07
CA LEU A 174 -0.35 -21.12 -15.75
C LEU A 174 0.25 -21.50 -14.39
N GLY A 175 1.50 -21.13 -14.15
CA GLY A 175 2.15 -21.28 -12.84
C GLY A 175 1.41 -20.52 -11.75
N THR A 176 0.93 -19.32 -12.06
CA THR A 176 0.08 -18.51 -11.17
C THR A 176 -1.21 -19.24 -10.80
N ALA A 177 -1.94 -19.78 -11.79
CA ALA A 177 -3.19 -20.52 -11.54
C ALA A 177 -2.97 -21.82 -10.75
N ARG A 178 -1.83 -22.51 -10.94
CA ARG A 178 -1.47 -23.67 -10.13
C ARG A 178 -1.21 -23.28 -8.67
N MET A 179 -0.43 -22.22 -8.45
CA MET A 179 -0.09 -21.74 -7.12
C MET A 179 -1.33 -21.29 -6.33
N ILE A 180 -2.30 -20.62 -6.98
CA ILE A 180 -3.61 -20.32 -6.38
C ILE A 180 -4.27 -21.60 -5.88
N ARG A 181 -4.42 -22.60 -6.76
CA ARG A 181 -5.12 -23.85 -6.42
C ARG A 181 -4.47 -24.57 -5.24
N VAL A 182 -3.14 -24.62 -5.22
CA VAL A 182 -2.38 -25.24 -4.12
C VAL A 182 -2.61 -24.52 -2.80
N ILE A 183 -2.48 -23.19 -2.78
CA ILE A 183 -2.63 -22.40 -1.55
C ILE A 183 -4.08 -22.43 -1.05
N THR A 184 -5.06 -22.26 -1.95
CA THR A 184 -6.49 -22.35 -1.60
C THR A 184 -6.83 -23.71 -1.02
N ARG A 185 -6.35 -24.80 -1.64
CA ARG A 185 -6.62 -26.14 -1.13
C ARG A 185 -5.95 -26.40 0.22
N ALA A 186 -4.75 -25.89 0.44
CA ALA A 186 -4.09 -25.99 1.74
C ALA A 186 -4.86 -25.21 2.82
N LEU A 187 -5.41 -24.04 2.49
CA LEU A 187 -6.26 -23.25 3.41
C LEU A 187 -7.54 -23.98 3.81
N GLU A 188 -8.23 -24.60 2.84
CA GLU A 188 -9.42 -25.42 3.11
C GLU A 188 -9.13 -26.56 4.08
N LEU A 189 -8.00 -27.26 3.90
CA LEU A 189 -7.60 -28.35 4.80
C LEU A 189 -7.27 -27.86 6.20
N THR A 190 -6.65 -26.69 6.35
CA THR A 190 -6.36 -26.12 7.67
C THR A 190 -7.61 -25.58 8.36
N ALA A 191 -8.58 -25.03 7.61
CA ALA A 191 -9.84 -24.54 8.17
C ALA A 191 -10.70 -25.69 8.73
N GLY A 192 -10.73 -26.83 8.04
CA GLY A 192 -11.44 -28.03 8.52
C GLY A 192 -10.79 -28.75 9.71
N CYS A 193 -9.63 -28.27 10.20
CA CYS A 193 -9.00 -28.77 11.42
C CYS A 193 -9.53 -28.05 12.69
N ASP A 194 -9.94 -26.78 12.58
CA ASP A 194 -10.47 -26.02 13.72
C ASP A 194 -11.90 -26.47 14.10
N ASP A 195 -12.66 -27.03 13.16
CA ASP A 195 -14.04 -27.52 13.39
C ASP A 195 -14.10 -28.90 14.07
N ARG A 196 -12.97 -29.61 14.23
CA ARG A 196 -12.90 -30.84 15.04
C ARG A 196 -12.60 -30.48 16.50
N GLY A 197 -13.55 -29.79 17.14
CA GLY A 197 -13.56 -29.65 18.60
C GLY A 197 -13.49 -31.01 19.29
N PRO A 198 -12.99 -31.08 20.54
CA PRO A 198 -12.69 -32.33 21.22
C PRO A 198 -13.94 -33.21 21.24
N SER A 199 -13.85 -34.35 20.56
CA SER A 199 -14.82 -35.43 20.61
C SER A 199 -15.09 -35.74 22.08
N GLY A 200 -16.23 -35.30 22.60
CA GLY A 200 -16.69 -35.69 23.92
C GLY A 200 -16.74 -37.21 23.97
N GLU A 201 -15.95 -37.80 24.87
CA GLU A 201 -16.03 -39.21 25.19
C GLU A 201 -17.47 -39.55 25.62
N PRO A 202 -18.06 -40.64 25.11
CA PRO A 202 -19.33 -41.12 25.63
C PRO A 202 -19.08 -41.74 27.02
N THR A 203 -19.79 -41.22 28.02
CA THR A 203 -20.04 -41.91 29.30
C THR A 203 -21.49 -42.33 29.36
#